data_AF-A0A957H939-F1
#
_entry.id   AF-A0A957H939-F1
#
_cell.length_a   1.000
_cell.length_b   1.000
_cell.length_c   1.000
_cell.angle_alpha   90.00
_cell.angle_beta   90.00
_cell.angle_gamma   90.00
#
_symmetry.space_group_name_H-M   'P 1'
#
loop_
_entity.id
_entity.type
_entity.pdbx_description
1 polymer ?
#
loop_
_entity_poly.entity_id
_entity_poly.type
_entity_poly.pdbx_seq_one_letter_code
_entity_poly.pdbx_strand_id
1 'polypeptide(L)' 'MSASHVAGSRFEQVLRAGYFAVTAELNPPDSADPQEVYDAALVLSEVCDGINATDAAGANCHMS' A
#
# COMPACT_ATOMS: atom_id res chain seq x y z
N MET A 1 23.34 18.96 -7.68
CA MET A 1 22.84 17.79 -6.95
C MET A 1 21.37 18.03 -6.68
N SER A 2 20.48 17.25 -7.29
CA SER A 2 19.05 17.31 -6.96
C SER A 2 18.88 16.87 -5.51
N ALA A 3 18.06 17.57 -4.73
CA ALA A 3 17.73 17.14 -3.38
C ALA A 3 16.99 15.79 -3.48
N SER A 4 17.61 14.72 -2.97
CA SER A 4 16.98 13.40 -2.92
C SER A 4 15.73 13.49 -2.04
N HIS A 5 14.56 13.15 -2.60
CA HIS A 5 13.34 13.05 -1.80
C HIS A 5 13.49 11.97 -0.72
N VAL A 6 13.02 12.29 0.49
CA VAL A 6 12.95 11.37 1.64
C VAL A 6 11.48 11.21 1.99
N ALA A 7 10.98 9.98 1.95
CA ALA A 7 9.61 9.63 2.30
C ALA A 7 9.47 9.23 3.79
N GLY A 8 10.54 8.72 4.40
CA GLY A 8 10.58 8.30 5.81
C GLY A 8 9.88 6.97 6.10
N SER A 9 9.40 6.26 5.08
CA SER A 9 8.66 5.00 5.24
C SER A 9 9.58 3.81 5.51
N ARG A 10 9.02 2.74 6.11
CA ARG A 10 9.69 1.45 6.26
C ARG A 10 10.16 0.91 4.90
N PHE A 11 9.31 0.98 3.87
CA PHE A 11 9.65 0.59 2.50
C PHE A 11 10.91 1.30 1.97
N GLU A 12 11.01 2.62 2.16
CA GLU A 12 12.21 3.36 1.75
C GLU A 12 13.46 2.86 2.49
N GLN A 13 13.35 2.67 3.80
CA GLN A 13 14.47 2.23 4.64
C GLN A 13 14.98 0.84 4.21
N VAL A 14 14.07 -0.10 3.96
CA VAL A 14 14.39 -1.47 3.50
C VAL A 14 15.09 -1.45 2.15
N LEU A 15 14.58 -0.68 1.18
CA LEU A 15 15.18 -0.56 -0.15
C LEU A 15 16.57 0.10 -0.10
N ARG A 16 16.74 1.18 0.68
CA ARG A 16 18.04 1.86 0.83
C ARG A 16 19.09 0.99 1.51
N ALA A 17 18.67 0.09 2.40
CA ALA A 17 19.55 -0.87 3.06
C ALA A 17 19.95 -2.05 2.14
N GLY A 18 19.35 -2.19 0.96
CA GLY A 18 19.61 -3.29 0.04
C GLY A 18 18.99 -4.62 0.45
N TYR A 19 17.97 -4.58 1.33
CA TYR A 19 17.24 -5.77 1.76
C TYR A 19 16.08 -6.10 0.81
N PHE A 20 15.58 -7.33 0.92
CA PHE A 20 14.38 -7.75 0.23
C PHE A 20 13.16 -7.06 0.86
N ALA A 21 12.38 -6.35 0.06
CA ALA A 21 11.16 -5.67 0.49
C ALA A 21 9.92 -6.51 0.16
N VAL A 22 9.02 -6.64 1.12
CA VAL A 22 7.71 -7.26 0.97
C VAL A 22 6.67 -6.17 0.81
N THR A 23 5.84 -6.25 -0.22
CA THR A 23 4.66 -5.41 -0.36
C THR A 23 3.40 -6.25 -0.29
N ALA A 24 2.31 -5.63 0.19
CA ALA A 24 0.98 -6.20 0.14
C ALA A 24 0.04 -5.29 -0.66
N GLU A 25 -0.98 -5.87 -1.27
CA GLU A 25 -2.03 -5.14 -1.96
C GLU A 25 -3.24 -4.99 -1.04
N LEU A 26 -3.73 -3.77 -0.90
CA LEU A 26 -4.98 -3.46 -0.23
C LEU A 26 -6.10 -3.42 -1.27
N ASN A 27 -7.06 -4.34 -1.10
CA ASN A 27 -8.38 -4.20 -1.71
C ASN A 27 -9.27 -3.43 -0.71
N PRO A 28 -9.53 -2.13 -0.93
CA PRO A 28 -10.30 -1.35 0.02
C PRO A 28 -11.75 -1.85 0.09
N PRO A 29 -12.39 -1.79 1.28
CA PRO A 29 -13.82 -2.02 1.39
C PRO A 29 -14.60 -1.00 0.53
N ASP A 30 -15.76 -1.43 0.00
CA ASP A 30 -16.69 -0.54 -0.72
C ASP A 30 -17.45 0.34 0.29
N SER A 31 -16.71 1.30 0.86
CA SER A 31 -17.19 2.23 1.89
C SER A 31 -16.59 3.61 1.67
N ALA A 32 -17.35 4.64 2.05
CA ALA A 32 -16.88 6.01 2.11
C ALA A 32 -16.20 6.35 3.45
N ASP A 33 -16.24 5.45 4.44
CA ASP A 33 -15.59 5.65 5.73
C ASP A 33 -14.08 5.38 5.61
N PRO A 34 -13.21 6.40 5.77
CA PRO A 34 -11.77 6.20 5.72
C PRO A 34 -11.26 5.27 6.83
N GLN A 35 -11.99 5.10 7.93
CA GLN A 35 -11.59 4.22 9.03
C GLN A 35 -11.61 2.75 8.60
N GLU A 36 -12.57 2.34 7.76
CA GLU A 36 -12.64 0.97 7.26
C GLU A 36 -11.41 0.62 6.38
N VAL A 37 -10.95 1.57 5.57
CA VAL A 37 -9.72 1.44 4.77
C VAL A 37 -8.50 1.32 5.69
N TYR A 38 -8.45 2.14 6.75
CA TYR A 38 -7.36 2.12 7.72
C TYR A 38 -7.28 0.79 8.46
N ASP A 39 -8.41 0.27 8.93
CA ASP A 39 -8.47 -0.99 9.67
C ASP A 39 -8.01 -2.17 8.79
N ALA A 40 -8.40 -2.18 7.51
CA ALA A 40 -7.92 -3.17 6.55
C ALA A 40 -6.41 -3.05 6.28
N ALA A 41 -5.89 -1.82 6.17
CA ALA A 41 -4.47 -1.56 5.98
C ALA A 41 -3.62 -1.94 7.20
N LEU A 42 -4.16 -1.77 8.41
CA LEU A 42 -3.45 -2.04 9.66
C LEU A 42 -3.02 -3.52 9.75
N VAL A 43 -3.91 -4.44 9.38
CA VAL A 43 -3.62 -5.89 9.35
C VAL A 43 -2.45 -6.20 8.41
N LEU A 44 -2.41 -5.57 7.23
CA LEU A 44 -1.32 -5.77 6.27
C LEU A 44 -0.01 -5.14 6.74
N SER A 45 -0.08 -4.01 7.45
CA SER A 45 1.10 -3.27 7.93
C SER A 45 1.98 -4.06 8.90
N GLU A 46 1.41 -5.07 9.58
CA GLU A 46 2.15 -5.94 10.49
C GLU A 46 3.10 -6.90 9.75
N VAL A 47 2.83 -7.19 8.47
CA VAL A 47 3.51 -8.24 7.70
C VAL A 47 4.26 -7.75 6.45
N CYS A 48 4.08 -6.49 6.05
CA CYS A 48 4.75 -5.92 4.87
C CYS A 48 5.53 -4.64 5.18
N ASP A 49 6.41 -4.26 4.25
CA ASP A 49 7.20 -3.02 4.32
C ASP A 49 6.49 -1.84 3.67
N GLY A 50 5.54 -2.12 2.75
CA GLY A 50 4.72 -1.13 2.07
C GLY A 50 3.41 -1.73 1.55
N ILE A 51 2.38 -0.88 1.44
CA ILE A 51 1.04 -1.26 1.00
C ILE A 51 0.74 -0.52 -0.31
N ASN A 52 0.32 -1.26 -1.33
CA ASN A 52 -0.22 -0.72 -2.57
C ASN A 52 -1.73 -0.64 -2.45
N ALA A 53 -2.31 0.54 -2.66
CA ALA A 53 -3.76 0.71 -2.74
C ALA A 53 -4.18 0.69 -4.21
N THR A 54 -4.85 -0.39 -4.63
CA THR A 54 -5.26 -0.57 -6.03
C THR A 54 -6.50 0.28 -6.33
N ASP A 55 -6.42 1.09 -7.39
CA ASP A 55 -7.58 1.80 -7.91
C ASP A 55 -8.57 0.81 -8.57
N ALA A 56 -9.86 1.09 -8.43
CA ALA A 56 -10.94 0.30 -9.03
C ALA A 56 -10.95 -1.22 -8.69
N ALA A 57 -10.45 -1.62 -7.51
CA ALA A 57 -10.31 -3.03 -7.14
C ALA A 57 -11.64 -3.84 -7.10
N GLY A 58 -12.79 -3.16 -6.96
CA GLY A 58 -14.13 -3.75 -7.04
C GLY A 58 -14.81 -3.67 -8.42
N ALA A 59 -14.15 -3.14 -9.44
CA ALA A 59 -14.76 -2.96 -10.75
C ALA A 59 -15.01 -4.30 -11.45
N ASN A 60 -16.27 -4.56 -11.81
CA ASN A 60 -16.66 -5.73 -12.58
C ASN A 60 -16.70 -5.38 -14.07
N CYS A 61 -15.83 -5.97 -14.87
CA CYS A 61 -15.87 -5.81 -16.32
C CYS A 61 -17.10 -6.51 -16.90
N HIS A 62 -18.04 -5.75 -17.47
CA HIS A 62 -19.11 -6.29 -18.30
C HIS A 62 -18.57 -6.50 -19.71
N MET A 63 -17.99 -7.67 -19.98
CA MET A 63 -17.68 -8.07 -21.35
C MET A 63 -18.98 -8.53 -22.01
N SER A 64 -19.55 -7.69 -22.88
CA SER A 64 -20.69 -8.01 -23.74
C SER A 64 -20.37 -9.12 -24.72
#